data_AF-A0A0X6ZZV0-F1
#
_entry.id   AF-A0A0X6ZZV0-F1
#
_cell.length_a   1.000
_cell.length_b   1.000
_cell.length_c   1.000
_cell.angle_alpha   90.00
_cell.angle_beta   90.00
_cell.angle_gamma   90.00
#
_symmetry.space_group_name_H-M   'P 1'
#
loop_
_entity.id
_entity.type
_entity.pdbx_description
1 polymer ?
#
loop_
_entity_poly.entity_id
_entity_poly.type
_entity_poly.pdbx_seq_one_letter_code
_entity_poly.pdbx_strand_id
1 'polypeptide(L)'
;MIYDRKDIPAIADEYVLGLIEATDAAELEVVMESDAELRAAIAASRERFLPLDMSVAPATVTEQLWQRIEAALPLQDHTGVMPLISNANDNRRNGWRMAAISAVAAAFLLAIGLAYSLTRTVEPLVVAVLINDAGEVQAVVEDFGNAQATIRILADFNIPGDKTIQVWTLPSKDTGPVSLGLIDGARSAHLAVPELPTPRGDQLYEITLEDAGGSPTGRPTGPILAKGLAKLLR
;
A
#
# COMPACT_ATOMS: atom_id res chain seq x y z
N MET A 1 30.36 -50.13 11.20
CA MET A 1 29.31 -50.09 12.24
C MET A 1 27.95 -49.88 11.57
N ILE A 2 27.02 -50.84 11.64
CA ILE A 2 25.60 -50.63 11.26
C ILE A 2 24.84 -50.40 12.56
N TYR A 3 24.63 -49.14 12.93
CA TYR A 3 23.81 -48.78 14.09
C TYR A 3 22.36 -48.52 13.66
N ASP A 4 21.39 -48.90 14.50
CA ASP A 4 20.00 -48.47 14.29
C ASP A 4 19.93 -46.96 14.59
N ARG A 5 19.14 -46.21 13.82
CA ARG A 5 18.93 -44.78 14.05
C ARG A 5 18.39 -44.49 15.46
N LYS A 6 17.67 -45.45 16.05
CA LYS A 6 17.17 -45.36 17.42
C LYS A 6 18.29 -45.31 18.48
N ASP A 7 19.46 -45.83 18.16
CA ASP A 7 20.60 -45.95 19.08
C ASP A 7 21.55 -44.74 18.98
N ILE A 8 21.34 -43.85 18.00
CA ILE A 8 22.17 -42.64 17.77
C ILE A 8 22.37 -41.82 19.06
N PRO A 9 21.35 -41.57 19.91
CA PRO A 9 21.56 -40.80 21.14
C PRO A 9 22.51 -41.51 22.13
N ALA A 10 22.41 -42.83 22.26
CA ALA A 10 23.25 -43.61 23.17
C ALA A 10 24.70 -43.68 22.66
N ILE A 11 24.88 -43.93 21.37
CA ILE A 11 26.20 -43.96 20.72
C ILE A 11 26.87 -42.58 20.79
N ALA A 12 26.11 -41.49 20.63
CA ALA A 12 26.63 -40.14 20.79
C ALA A 12 27.17 -39.89 22.20
N ASP A 13 26.47 -40.39 23.23
CA ASP A 13 26.92 -40.28 24.63
C ASP A 13 28.15 -41.12 24.91
N GLU A 14 28.18 -42.37 24.47
CA GLU A 14 29.33 -43.25 24.61
C GLU A 14 30.56 -42.68 23.89
N TYR A 15 30.38 -42.10 22.70
CA TYR A 15 31.45 -41.44 21.96
C TYR A 15 31.98 -40.20 22.69
N VAL A 16 31.10 -39.31 23.17
CA VAL A 16 31.51 -38.08 23.87
C VAL A 16 32.18 -38.37 25.21
N LEU A 17 31.71 -39.39 25.94
CA LEU A 17 32.32 -39.84 27.19
C LEU A 17 33.59 -40.69 26.99
N GLY A 18 33.96 -40.99 25.75
CA GLY A 18 35.13 -41.81 25.42
C GLY A 18 35.01 -43.28 25.84
N LEU A 19 33.77 -43.81 25.86
CA LEU A 19 33.46 -45.19 26.26
C LEU A 19 33.44 -46.18 25.09
N ILE A 20 33.46 -45.67 23.85
CA ILE A 20 33.47 -46.48 22.63
C ILE A 20 34.90 -46.99 22.31
N GLU A 21 35.02 -48.16 21.69
CA GLU A 21 36.32 -48.69 21.25
C GLU A 21 36.93 -47.83 20.15
N ALA A 22 38.27 -47.78 20.10
CA ALA A 22 39.01 -46.91 19.18
C ALA A 22 38.71 -47.20 17.68
N THR A 23 38.45 -48.45 17.32
CA THR A 23 38.08 -48.84 15.95
C THR A 23 36.69 -48.33 15.59
N ASP A 24 35.73 -48.46 16.51
CA ASP A 24 34.35 -47.98 16.31
C ASP A 24 34.28 -46.45 16.30
N ALA A 25 35.09 -45.77 17.13
CA ALA A 25 35.23 -44.31 17.10
C ALA A 25 35.69 -43.81 15.73
N ALA A 26 36.73 -44.44 15.16
CA ALA A 26 37.25 -44.06 13.84
C ALA A 26 36.21 -44.29 12.73
N GLU A 27 35.45 -45.38 12.79
CA GLU A 27 34.34 -45.60 11.86
C GLU A 27 33.22 -44.57 12.03
N LEU A 28 32.88 -44.21 13.28
CA LEU A 28 31.86 -43.22 13.58
C LEU A 28 32.25 -41.82 13.07
N GLU A 29 33.52 -41.44 13.18
CA GLU A 29 34.05 -40.18 12.66
C GLU A 29 33.91 -40.09 11.13
N VAL A 30 34.20 -41.18 10.41
CA VAL A 30 33.99 -41.24 8.95
C VAL A 30 32.51 -41.09 8.61
N VAL A 31 31.61 -41.74 9.35
CA VAL A 31 30.16 -41.63 9.10
C VAL A 31 29.64 -40.22 9.41
N MET A 32 30.18 -39.58 10.45
CA MET A 32 29.81 -38.22 10.89
C MET A 32 30.06 -37.15 9.81
N GLU A 33 30.95 -37.39 8.85
CA GLU A 33 31.13 -36.49 7.70
C GLU A 33 29.86 -36.38 6.84
N SER A 34 29.09 -37.46 6.74
CA SER A 34 27.91 -37.55 5.86
C SER A 34 26.56 -37.58 6.59
N ASP A 35 26.51 -38.01 7.85
CA ASP A 35 25.26 -38.09 8.63
C ASP A 35 25.05 -36.84 9.50
N ALA A 36 24.04 -36.04 9.16
CA ALA A 36 23.70 -34.83 9.89
C ALA A 36 22.97 -35.09 11.23
N GLU A 37 22.23 -36.19 11.33
CA GLU A 37 21.48 -36.55 12.54
C GLU A 37 22.43 -37.03 13.64
N LEU A 38 23.40 -37.88 13.27
CA LEU A 38 24.48 -38.30 14.17
C LEU A 38 25.29 -37.11 14.66
N ARG A 39 25.67 -36.19 13.77
CA ARG A 39 26.45 -34.99 14.14
C ARG A 39 25.69 -34.09 15.12
N ALA A 40 24.39 -33.92 14.91
CA ALA A 40 23.54 -33.15 15.80
C ALA A 40 23.41 -33.80 17.18
N ALA A 41 23.26 -35.13 17.24
CA ALA A 41 23.21 -35.88 18.49
C ALA A 41 24.53 -35.77 19.29
N ILE A 42 25.68 -35.90 18.62
CA ILE A 42 27.01 -35.72 19.23
C ILE A 42 27.17 -34.29 19.76
N ALA A 43 26.77 -33.27 18.99
CA ALA A 43 26.83 -31.89 19.44
C ALA A 43 25.96 -31.64 20.69
N ALA A 44 24.74 -32.16 20.71
CA ALA A 44 23.84 -32.07 21.86
C ALA A 44 24.40 -32.80 23.09
N SER A 45 25.03 -33.96 22.89
CA SER A 45 25.71 -34.72 23.95
C SER A 45 26.88 -33.94 24.54
N ARG A 46 27.73 -33.32 23.70
CA ARG A 46 28.83 -32.44 24.14
C ARG A 46 28.34 -31.29 24.99
N GLU A 47 27.29 -30.59 24.55
CA GLU A 47 26.70 -29.47 25.31
C GLU A 47 26.17 -29.94 26.66
N ARG A 48 25.52 -31.12 26.70
CA ARG A 48 24.98 -31.70 27.93
C ARG A 48 26.08 -32.05 28.95
N PHE A 49 27.24 -32.53 28.49
CA PHE A 49 28.34 -32.92 29.36
C PHE A 49 29.38 -31.80 29.61
N LEU A 50 29.29 -30.68 28.89
CA LEU A 50 30.16 -29.52 29.07
C LEU A 50 30.26 -29.03 30.53
N PRO A 51 29.18 -29.01 31.35
CA PRO A 51 29.29 -28.61 32.75
C PRO A 51 30.22 -29.49 33.59
N LEU A 52 30.41 -30.77 33.21
CA LEU A 52 31.34 -31.66 33.88
C LEU A 52 32.80 -31.23 33.62
N ASP A 53 33.14 -30.88 32.38
CA ASP A 53 34.47 -30.41 32.00
C ASP A 53 34.80 -29.06 32.68
N MET A 54 33.83 -28.15 32.71
CA MET A 54 33.98 -26.85 33.38
C MET A 54 34.12 -26.95 34.91
N SER A 55 33.76 -28.09 35.52
CA SER A 55 33.87 -28.28 36.98
C SER A 55 35.25 -28.74 37.45
N VAL A 56 36.13 -29.12 36.51
CA VAL A 56 37.47 -29.64 36.83
C VAL A 56 38.44 -28.48 37.09
N ALA A 57 39.24 -28.60 38.15
CA ALA A 57 40.30 -27.63 38.45
C ALA A 57 41.40 -27.70 37.36
N PRO A 58 41.85 -26.56 36.79
CA PRO A 58 42.91 -26.56 35.78
C PRO A 58 44.20 -27.20 36.29
N ALA A 59 44.75 -28.15 35.52
CA ALA A 59 46.05 -28.73 35.80
C ALA A 59 47.18 -27.83 35.25
N THR A 60 48.25 -27.65 36.02
CA THR A 60 49.43 -26.91 35.55
C THR A 60 50.20 -27.72 34.51
N VAL A 61 50.39 -27.14 33.32
CA VAL A 61 51.14 -27.76 32.22
C VAL A 61 52.54 -27.15 32.12
N THR A 62 53.56 -27.93 31.75
CA THR A 62 54.92 -27.42 31.56
C THR A 62 55.09 -26.73 30.21
N GLU A 63 55.89 -25.66 30.16
CA GLU A 63 56.22 -24.94 28.92
C GLU A 63 56.81 -25.85 27.83
N GLN A 64 57.58 -26.86 28.26
CA GLN A 64 58.18 -27.84 27.34
C GLN A 64 57.13 -28.69 26.62
N LEU A 65 55.99 -28.99 27.26
CA LEU A 65 54.90 -29.69 26.60
C LEU A 65 54.30 -28.82 25.49
N TRP A 66 54.16 -27.52 25.75
CA TRP A 66 53.62 -26.57 24.80
C TRP A 66 54.51 -26.47 23.55
N GLN A 67 55.82 -26.29 23.74
CA GLN A 67 56.80 -26.26 22.65
C GLN A 67 56.80 -27.54 21.82
N ARG A 68 56.63 -28.72 22.46
CA ARG A 68 56.56 -30.00 21.77
C ARG A 68 55.29 -30.13 20.93
N ILE A 69 54.16 -29.61 21.41
CA ILE A 69 52.90 -29.57 20.65
C ILE A 69 53.06 -28.66 19.45
N GLU A 70 53.58 -27.44 19.64
CA GLU A 70 53.81 -26.47 18.57
C GLU A 70 54.72 -27.04 17.47
N ALA A 71 55.80 -27.73 17.85
CA ALA A 71 56.71 -28.37 16.89
C ALA A 71 56.13 -29.61 16.19
N ALA A 72 55.13 -30.27 16.78
CA ALA A 72 54.47 -31.46 16.21
C ALA A 72 53.31 -31.10 15.27
N LEU A 73 52.83 -29.85 15.31
CA LEU A 73 51.82 -29.38 14.38
C LEU A 73 52.43 -29.30 12.96
N PRO A 74 51.70 -29.73 11.92
CA PRO A 74 52.16 -29.51 10.55
C PRO A 74 52.36 -28.01 10.32
N LEU A 75 53.43 -27.63 9.62
CA LEU A 75 53.61 -26.25 9.16
C LEU A 75 52.34 -25.87 8.39
N GLN A 76 51.56 -24.95 8.97
CA GLN A 76 50.45 -24.34 8.27
C GLN A 76 51.08 -23.36 7.28
N ASP A 77 51.38 -23.85 6.09
CA ASP A 77 51.71 -23.00 4.96
C ASP A 77 50.51 -22.09 4.69
N HIS A 78 50.57 -20.87 5.22
CA HIS A 78 49.65 -19.77 4.88
C HIS A 78 49.81 -19.32 3.41
N THR A 79 50.50 -20.11 2.58
CA THR A 79 50.57 -19.95 1.12
C THR A 79 49.36 -20.53 0.40
N GLY A 80 48.48 -21.24 1.12
CA GLY A 80 47.12 -21.45 0.68
C GLY A 80 46.41 -20.10 0.62
N VAL A 81 46.15 -19.60 -0.59
CA VAL A 81 45.19 -18.53 -0.82
C VAL A 81 43.88 -19.00 -0.21
N MET A 82 43.62 -18.60 1.03
CA MET A 82 42.35 -18.87 1.68
C MET A 82 41.32 -18.31 0.70
N PRO A 83 40.43 -19.14 0.11
CA PRO A 83 39.37 -18.58 -0.70
C PRO A 83 38.70 -17.60 0.23
N LEU A 84 38.69 -16.32 -0.14
CA LEU A 84 37.93 -15.31 0.57
C LEU A 84 36.54 -15.91 0.73
N ILE A 85 36.23 -16.39 1.93
CA ILE A 85 34.90 -16.88 2.24
C ILE A 85 34.08 -15.63 2.03
N SER A 86 33.38 -15.58 0.89
CA SER A 86 32.50 -14.48 0.59
C SER A 86 31.51 -14.48 1.73
N ASN A 87 31.58 -13.45 2.58
CA ASN A 87 30.63 -13.28 3.67
C ASN A 87 29.24 -13.58 3.12
N ALA A 88 28.47 -14.49 3.74
CA ALA A 88 27.15 -14.86 3.24
C ALA A 88 26.19 -13.64 3.15
N ASN A 89 26.52 -12.57 3.88
CA ASN A 89 25.94 -11.24 3.75
C ASN A 89 26.78 -10.33 2.85
N ASP A 90 27.06 -10.74 1.61
CA ASP A 90 27.71 -9.88 0.65
C ASP A 90 26.68 -8.95 0.00
N ASN A 91 26.45 -7.81 0.65
CA ASN A 91 25.56 -6.76 0.17
C ASN A 91 26.11 -6.01 -1.07
N ARG A 92 27.21 -6.51 -1.67
CA ARG A 92 27.83 -5.98 -2.91
C ARG A 92 26.90 -6.05 -4.11
N ARG A 93 25.94 -6.97 -4.14
CA ARG A 93 24.87 -6.90 -5.14
C ARG A 93 23.90 -5.79 -4.72
N ASN A 94 24.20 -4.59 -5.20
CA ASN A 94 23.47 -3.33 -5.05
C ASN A 94 21.97 -3.39 -5.46
N GLY A 95 21.41 -4.56 -5.75
CA GLY A 95 20.03 -4.76 -6.15
C GLY A 95 19.02 -4.34 -5.09
N TRP A 96 19.31 -4.56 -3.81
CA TRP A 96 18.45 -4.06 -2.72
C TRP A 96 18.49 -2.52 -2.63
N ARG A 97 19.63 -1.88 -2.94
CA ARG A 97 19.73 -0.42 -3.01
C ARG A 97 18.95 0.13 -4.19
N MET A 98 19.01 -0.53 -5.34
CA MET A 98 18.20 -0.16 -6.51
C MET A 98 16.70 -0.34 -6.24
N ALA A 99 16.31 -1.40 -5.53
CA ALA A 99 14.93 -1.61 -5.08
C ALA A 99 14.48 -0.54 -4.07
N ALA A 100 15.35 -0.13 -3.14
CA ALA A 100 15.05 0.95 -2.21
C ALA A 100 14.91 2.30 -2.93
N ILE A 101 15.81 2.61 -3.87
CA ILE A 101 15.74 3.86 -4.67
C ILE A 101 14.49 3.87 -5.55
N SER A 102 14.13 2.74 -6.19
CA SER A 102 12.93 2.67 -7.02
C SER A 102 11.65 2.80 -6.20
N ALA A 103 11.59 2.19 -5.01
CA ALA A 103 10.46 2.35 -4.09
C ALA A 103 10.29 3.81 -3.64
N VAL A 104 11.39 4.49 -3.31
CA VAL A 104 11.36 5.92 -2.95
C VAL A 104 10.90 6.78 -4.14
N ALA A 105 11.44 6.52 -5.34
CA ALA A 105 11.02 7.25 -6.55
C ALA A 105 9.53 7.02 -6.86
N ALA A 106 9.03 5.79 -6.74
CA ALA A 106 7.62 5.47 -6.92
C ALA A 106 6.74 6.16 -5.87
N ALA A 107 7.17 6.21 -4.62
CA ALA A 107 6.47 6.94 -3.56
C ALA A 107 6.41 8.44 -3.85
N PHE A 108 7.48 9.05 -4.36
CA PHE A 108 7.46 10.45 -4.78
C PHE A 108 6.54 10.68 -5.98
N LEU A 109 6.56 9.82 -7.00
CA LEU A 109 5.65 9.93 -8.13
C LEU A 109 4.19 9.81 -7.70
N LEU A 110 3.88 8.88 -6.79
CA LEU A 110 2.55 8.72 -6.22
C LEU A 110 2.16 9.94 -5.39
N ALA A 111 3.05 10.46 -4.54
CA ALA A 111 2.80 11.65 -3.74
C ALA A 111 2.55 12.89 -4.62
N ILE A 112 3.35 13.09 -5.68
CA ILE A 112 3.17 14.16 -6.65
C ILE A 112 1.86 13.98 -7.41
N GLY A 113 1.55 12.76 -7.87
CA GLY A 113 0.31 12.45 -8.57
C GLY A 113 -0.93 12.68 -7.69
N LEU A 114 -0.86 12.26 -6.43
CA LEU A 114 -1.92 12.48 -5.46
C LEU A 114 -2.08 13.95 -5.11
N ALA A 115 -0.97 14.67 -4.86
CA ALA A 115 -0.99 16.11 -4.63
C ALA A 115 -1.64 16.82 -5.82
N TYR A 116 -1.19 16.50 -7.04
CA TYR A 116 -1.75 17.05 -8.27
C TYR A 116 -3.24 16.73 -8.44
N SER A 117 -3.66 15.51 -8.11
CA SER A 117 -5.07 15.10 -8.15
C SER A 117 -5.92 15.85 -7.13
N LEU A 118 -5.41 16.07 -5.92
CA LEU A 118 -6.15 16.75 -4.84
C LEU A 118 -6.17 18.27 -5.02
N THR A 119 -5.13 18.86 -5.61
CA THR A 119 -5.06 20.32 -5.87
C THR A 119 -5.69 20.72 -7.20
N ARG A 120 -6.07 19.78 -8.06
CA ARG A 120 -6.86 20.08 -9.26
C ARG A 120 -8.29 20.43 -8.85
N THR A 121 -8.52 21.69 -8.52
CA THR A 121 -9.86 22.28 -8.58
C THR A 121 -10.19 22.48 -10.06
N VAL A 122 -11.15 21.72 -10.58
CA VAL A 122 -11.72 22.05 -11.89
C VAL A 122 -12.47 23.36 -11.69
N GLU A 123 -12.02 24.44 -12.30
CA GLU A 123 -12.74 25.70 -12.24
C GLU A 123 -13.99 25.62 -13.13
N PRO A 124 -15.15 26.09 -12.66
CA PRO A 124 -16.34 26.12 -13.50
C PRO A 124 -16.16 27.12 -14.63
N LEU A 125 -16.58 26.75 -15.84
CA LEU A 125 -16.52 27.65 -17.00
C LEU A 125 -17.50 28.82 -16.81
N VAL A 126 -18.67 28.54 -16.23
CA VAL A 126 -19.65 29.56 -15.87
C VAL A 126 -20.25 29.36 -14.48
N VAL A 127 -20.65 30.46 -13.87
CA VAL A 127 -21.44 30.48 -12.63
C VAL A 127 -22.72 31.29 -12.85
N ALA A 128 -23.86 30.71 -12.53
CA ALA A 128 -25.16 31.38 -12.53
C ALA A 128 -25.67 31.52 -11.09
N VAL A 129 -25.92 32.75 -10.67
CA VAL A 129 -26.56 33.05 -9.38
C VAL A 129 -28.06 33.18 -9.63
N LEU A 130 -28.84 32.27 -9.03
CA LEU A 130 -30.28 32.21 -9.23
C LEU A 130 -31.00 33.02 -8.15
N ILE A 131 -31.83 33.96 -8.57
CA ILE A 131 -32.61 34.83 -7.69
C ILE A 131 -34.12 34.58 -7.85
N ASN A 132 -34.88 34.79 -6.79
CA ASN A 132 -36.34 34.81 -6.85
C ASN A 132 -36.86 36.17 -7.38
N ASP A 133 -38.17 36.31 -7.51
CA ASP A 133 -38.82 37.56 -7.95
C ASP A 133 -38.62 38.73 -6.96
N ALA A 134 -38.28 38.44 -5.69
CA ALA A 134 -37.92 39.45 -4.69
C ALA A 134 -36.45 39.90 -4.78
N GLY A 135 -35.65 39.30 -5.66
CA GLY A 135 -34.23 39.61 -5.84
C GLY A 135 -33.29 38.92 -4.84
N GLU A 136 -33.80 37.97 -4.05
CA GLU A 136 -33.02 37.22 -3.07
C GLU A 136 -32.33 36.02 -3.72
N VAL A 137 -31.09 35.75 -3.34
CA VAL A 137 -30.33 34.60 -3.86
C VAL A 137 -30.87 33.30 -3.29
N GLN A 138 -31.29 32.40 -4.18
CA GLN A 138 -31.89 31.12 -3.83
C GLN A 138 -30.94 29.94 -4.09
N ALA A 139 -30.13 30.01 -5.14
CA ALA A 139 -29.20 28.93 -5.51
C ALA A 139 -28.04 29.46 -6.37
N VAL A 140 -26.99 28.66 -6.47
CA VAL A 140 -25.85 28.89 -7.37
C VAL A 140 -25.63 27.64 -8.22
N VAL A 141 -25.51 27.82 -9.53
CA VAL A 141 -25.16 26.76 -10.49
C VAL A 141 -23.76 27.01 -11.01
N GLU A 142 -22.91 26.00 -10.95
CA GLU A 142 -21.54 25.98 -11.45
C GLU A 142 -21.49 24.93 -12.57
N ASP A 143 -21.22 25.35 -13.80
CA ASP A 143 -21.11 24.43 -14.95
C ASP A 143 -19.65 24.41 -15.44
N PHE A 144 -19.09 23.21 -15.49
CA PHE A 144 -17.68 22.94 -15.79
C PHE A 144 -17.44 22.65 -17.27
N GLY A 145 -18.50 22.58 -18.11
CA GLY A 145 -18.40 22.37 -19.54
C GLY A 145 -17.97 20.96 -19.98
N ASN A 146 -17.86 20.02 -19.04
CA ASN A 146 -17.39 18.64 -19.23
C ASN A 146 -18.46 17.60 -18.84
N ALA A 147 -19.73 17.88 -19.13
CA ALA A 147 -20.89 17.08 -18.72
C ALA A 147 -21.11 16.99 -17.19
N GLN A 148 -20.48 17.89 -16.44
CA GLN A 148 -20.73 18.08 -15.02
C GLN A 148 -21.19 19.51 -14.76
N ALA A 149 -22.31 19.64 -14.06
CA ALA A 149 -22.70 20.87 -13.40
C ALA A 149 -23.00 20.56 -11.93
N THR A 150 -22.79 21.53 -11.05
CA THR A 150 -23.14 21.42 -9.64
C THR A 150 -24.10 22.55 -9.31
N ILE A 151 -25.14 22.22 -8.56
CA ILE A 151 -26.06 23.20 -8.00
C ILE A 151 -25.97 23.16 -6.49
N ARG A 152 -25.96 24.35 -5.88
CA ARG A 152 -26.06 24.55 -4.44
C ARG A 152 -27.25 25.43 -4.14
N ILE A 153 -28.25 24.86 -3.47
CA ILE A 153 -29.42 25.55 -2.98
C ILE A 153 -29.04 26.26 -1.67
N LEU A 154 -29.28 27.56 -1.60
CA LEU A 154 -28.96 28.43 -0.47
C LEU A 154 -30.18 28.75 0.39
N ALA A 155 -31.38 28.68 -0.20
CA ALA A 155 -32.64 28.90 0.50
C ALA A 155 -33.29 27.58 0.96
N ASP A 156 -34.03 27.64 2.06
CA ASP A 156 -34.80 26.50 2.55
C ASP A 156 -36.16 26.46 1.85
N PHE A 157 -36.27 25.62 0.81
CA PHE A 157 -37.54 25.33 0.15
C PHE A 157 -38.33 24.28 0.92
N ASN A 158 -39.60 24.56 1.23
CA ASN A 158 -40.52 23.55 1.72
C ASN A 158 -41.11 22.79 0.52
N ILE A 159 -40.50 21.68 0.15
CA ILE A 159 -40.89 20.86 -1.00
C ILE A 159 -41.94 19.84 -0.54
N PRO A 160 -43.18 19.89 -1.06
CA PRO A 160 -44.18 18.85 -0.79
C PRO A 160 -43.69 17.47 -1.24
N GLY A 161 -44.10 16.40 -0.56
CA GLY A 161 -43.59 15.04 -0.85
C GLY A 161 -43.93 14.49 -2.24
N ASP A 162 -44.88 15.12 -2.94
CA ASP A 162 -45.29 14.82 -4.32
C ASP A 162 -44.62 15.75 -5.36
N LYS A 163 -43.64 16.57 -4.94
CA LYS A 163 -42.92 17.52 -5.78
C LYS A 163 -41.41 17.29 -5.73
N THR A 164 -40.71 17.74 -6.75
CA THR A 164 -39.24 17.76 -6.79
C THR A 164 -38.77 19.06 -7.44
N ILE A 165 -37.53 19.46 -7.17
CA ILE A 165 -36.92 20.59 -7.85
C ILE A 165 -36.24 20.07 -9.12
N GLN A 166 -36.55 20.69 -10.26
CA GLN A 166 -35.85 20.41 -11.51
C GLN A 166 -35.02 21.61 -11.93
N VAL A 167 -33.78 21.35 -12.34
CA VAL A 167 -32.84 22.36 -12.81
C VAL A 167 -32.84 22.37 -14.33
N TRP A 168 -32.84 23.57 -14.90
CA TRP A 168 -32.89 23.78 -16.34
C TRP A 168 -31.82 24.76 -16.78
N THR A 169 -31.44 24.64 -18.04
CA THR A 169 -30.67 25.65 -18.74
C THR A 169 -31.27 25.93 -20.12
N LEU A 170 -31.08 27.14 -20.63
CA LEU A 170 -31.52 27.55 -21.96
C LEU A 170 -30.31 27.98 -22.78
N PRO A 171 -29.68 27.06 -23.53
CA PRO A 171 -28.45 27.36 -24.29
C PRO A 171 -28.67 28.35 -25.43
N SER A 172 -29.84 28.29 -26.05
CA SER A 172 -30.29 29.21 -27.10
C SER A 172 -31.81 29.14 -27.22
N LYS A 173 -32.41 30.15 -27.86
CA LYS A 173 -33.84 30.15 -28.16
C LYS A 173 -34.24 29.03 -29.15
N ASP A 174 -33.31 28.60 -30.00
CA ASP A 174 -33.56 27.58 -31.03
C ASP A 174 -33.53 26.17 -30.45
N THR A 175 -32.63 25.90 -29.50
CA THR A 175 -32.55 24.61 -28.79
C THR A 175 -33.68 24.45 -27.79
N GLY A 176 -34.08 25.55 -27.13
CA GLY A 176 -35.05 25.51 -26.04
C GLY A 176 -34.45 25.02 -24.72
N PRO A 177 -35.28 24.91 -23.67
CA PRO A 177 -34.82 24.54 -22.34
C PRO A 177 -34.38 23.07 -22.31
N VAL A 178 -33.28 22.83 -21.62
CA VAL A 178 -32.66 21.51 -21.43
C VAL A 178 -32.64 21.22 -19.93
N SER A 179 -33.18 20.06 -19.55
CA SER A 179 -33.15 19.59 -18.16
C SER A 179 -31.73 19.19 -17.78
N LEU A 180 -31.23 19.74 -16.67
CA LEU A 180 -29.96 19.38 -16.06
C LEU A 180 -30.10 18.27 -15.01
N GLY A 181 -31.30 18.08 -14.47
CA GLY A 181 -31.59 17.00 -13.52
C GLY A 181 -32.56 17.40 -12.41
N LEU A 182 -32.90 16.41 -11.59
CA LEU A 182 -33.79 16.55 -10.43
C LEU A 182 -32.98 16.64 -9.14
N ILE A 183 -33.53 17.33 -8.14
CA ILE A 183 -32.97 17.47 -6.80
C ILE A 183 -34.00 17.03 -5.77
N ASP A 184 -33.73 15.89 -5.14
CA ASP A 184 -34.60 15.35 -4.10
C ASP A 184 -34.11 15.79 -2.71
N GLY A 185 -34.61 16.93 -2.24
CA GLY A 185 -34.38 17.43 -0.88
C GLY A 185 -32.92 17.77 -0.51
N ALA A 186 -31.97 17.60 -1.43
CA ALA A 186 -30.56 17.86 -1.19
C ALA A 186 -30.25 19.36 -1.37
N ARG A 187 -29.49 19.94 -0.42
CA ARG A 187 -28.97 21.32 -0.54
C ARG A 187 -27.89 21.47 -1.61
N SER A 188 -27.35 20.37 -2.11
CA SER A 188 -26.39 20.34 -3.22
C SER A 188 -26.56 19.06 -4.03
N ALA A 189 -26.47 19.18 -5.36
CA ALA A 189 -26.55 18.03 -6.25
C ALA A 189 -25.54 18.16 -7.41
N HIS A 190 -24.95 17.03 -7.79
CA HIS A 190 -24.21 16.90 -9.04
C HIS A 190 -25.20 16.56 -10.16
N LEU A 191 -25.22 17.42 -11.17
CA LEU A 191 -26.04 17.31 -12.36
C LEU A 191 -25.16 16.68 -13.45
N ALA A 192 -25.37 15.40 -13.68
CA ALA A 192 -24.66 14.63 -14.71
C ALA A 192 -25.66 14.25 -15.79
N VAL A 193 -25.59 14.93 -16.93
CA VAL A 193 -26.40 14.61 -18.11
C VAL A 193 -25.45 14.20 -19.23
N PRO A 194 -25.72 13.10 -19.97
CA PRO A 194 -24.82 12.56 -20.99
C PRO A 194 -24.37 13.59 -22.06
N GLU A 195 -25.20 14.59 -22.34
CA GLU A 195 -24.91 15.66 -23.29
C GLU A 195 -25.32 17.01 -22.69
N LEU A 196 -24.52 17.53 -21.75
CA LEU A 196 -24.69 18.94 -21.36
C LEU A 196 -24.28 19.86 -22.52
N PRO A 197 -25.13 20.82 -22.89
CA PRO A 197 -24.75 21.84 -23.86
C PRO A 197 -23.58 22.65 -23.30
N THR A 198 -22.61 23.00 -24.16
CA THR A 198 -21.46 23.80 -23.73
C THR A 198 -21.95 25.12 -23.13
N PRO A 199 -21.60 25.43 -21.86
CA PRO A 199 -22.10 26.62 -21.20
C PRO A 199 -21.53 27.88 -21.84
N ARG A 200 -22.38 28.91 -21.95
CA ARG A 200 -22.04 30.21 -22.52
C ARG A 200 -22.27 31.33 -21.51
N GLY A 201 -21.56 32.43 -21.71
CA GLY A 201 -21.89 33.69 -21.02
C GLY A 201 -23.32 34.12 -21.32
N ASP A 202 -23.99 34.64 -20.31
CA ASP A 202 -25.38 35.10 -20.33
C ASP A 202 -26.40 34.00 -20.70
N GLN A 203 -26.04 32.73 -20.53
CA GLN A 203 -26.97 31.59 -20.62
C GLN A 203 -27.93 31.59 -19.42
N LEU A 204 -29.22 31.39 -19.67
CA LEU A 204 -30.22 31.36 -18.61
C LEU A 204 -30.22 30.00 -17.92
N TYR A 205 -30.19 30.02 -16.59
CA TYR A 205 -30.42 28.88 -15.72
C TYR A 205 -31.61 29.17 -14.82
N GLU A 206 -32.40 28.14 -14.55
CA GLU A 206 -33.57 28.26 -13.70
C GLU A 206 -33.85 26.96 -12.94
N ILE A 207 -34.55 27.10 -11.82
CA ILE A 207 -35.08 25.99 -11.04
C ILE A 207 -36.59 26.10 -10.97
N THR A 208 -37.28 24.99 -11.20
CA THR A 208 -38.74 24.90 -11.13
C THR A 208 -39.17 23.84 -10.13
N LEU A 209 -40.38 24.01 -9.57
CA LEU A 209 -41.01 23.02 -8.71
C LEU A 209 -41.93 22.14 -9.55
N GLU A 210 -41.48 20.93 -9.87
CA GLU A 210 -42.19 19.99 -10.73
C GLU A 210 -42.89 18.90 -9.92
N ASP A 211 -43.77 18.13 -10.56
CA ASP A 211 -44.31 16.90 -9.99
C ASP A 211 -43.20 15.87 -9.70
N ALA A 212 -43.47 14.93 -8.81
CA ALA A 212 -42.57 13.82 -8.55
C ALA A 212 -42.19 13.10 -9.86
N GLY A 213 -40.88 13.01 -10.13
CA GLY A 213 -40.34 12.51 -11.40
C GLY A 213 -39.99 13.58 -12.44
N GLY A 214 -40.28 14.85 -12.16
CA GLY A 214 -39.95 16.00 -13.02
C GLY A 214 -41.01 16.32 -14.07
N SER A 215 -40.68 17.22 -14.99
CA SER A 215 -41.56 17.62 -16.07
C SER A 215 -41.81 16.48 -17.07
N PRO A 216 -43.07 16.17 -17.39
CA PRO A 216 -43.43 15.15 -18.37
C PRO A 216 -43.21 15.59 -19.82
N THR A 217 -43.01 16.90 -20.07
CA THR A 217 -42.95 17.47 -21.42
C THR A 217 -41.52 17.70 -21.91
N GLY A 218 -40.52 17.49 -21.06
CA GLY A 218 -39.14 17.88 -21.33
C GLY A 218 -38.93 19.40 -21.37
N ARG A 219 -39.89 20.17 -20.84
CA ARG A 219 -39.83 21.63 -20.69
C ARG A 219 -40.33 22.03 -19.30
N PRO A 220 -39.91 23.16 -18.71
CA PRO A 220 -40.42 23.59 -17.42
C PRO A 220 -41.95 23.69 -17.42
N THR A 221 -42.62 22.98 -16.49
CA THR A 221 -44.09 22.95 -16.37
C THR A 221 -44.57 23.54 -15.05
N GLY A 222 -43.73 23.50 -14.02
CA GLY A 222 -44.00 24.03 -12.70
C GLY A 222 -43.68 25.52 -12.55
N PRO A 223 -44.02 26.11 -11.39
CA PRO A 223 -43.63 27.48 -11.08
C PRO A 223 -42.10 27.60 -10.99
N ILE A 224 -41.58 28.72 -11.51
CA ILE A 224 -40.16 29.07 -11.41
C ILE A 224 -39.89 29.56 -9.99
N LEU A 225 -38.96 28.90 -9.31
CA LEU A 225 -38.53 29.27 -7.95
C LEU A 225 -37.43 30.34 -7.99
N ALA A 226 -36.49 30.19 -8.93
CA ALA A 226 -35.40 31.12 -9.14
C ALA A 226 -34.81 31.01 -10.54
N LYS A 227 -34.25 32.10 -11.04
CA LYS A 227 -33.57 32.17 -12.33
C LYS A 227 -32.38 33.13 -12.31
N GLY A 228 -31.45 32.93 -13.23
CA GLY A 228 -30.24 33.75 -13.30
C GLY A 228 -29.49 33.56 -14.61
N LEU A 229 -28.70 34.56 -14.98
CA LEU A 229 -27.83 34.50 -16.14
C LEU A 229 -26.43 34.08 -15.72
N ALA A 230 -25.85 33.17 -16.47
CA ALA A 230 -24.51 32.68 -16.23
C ALA A 230 -23.46 33.73 -16.57
N LYS A 231 -22.40 33.81 -15.77
CA LYS A 231 -21.22 34.62 -16.05
C LYS A 231 -20.02 33.70 -16.21
N LEU A 232 -19.21 33.96 -17.23
CA LEU A 232 -17.93 33.28 -17.43
C LEU A 232 -17.00 33.64 -16.27
N LEU A 233 -16.35 32.63 -15.68
CA LEU A 233 -15.18 32.87 -14.85
C LEU A 233 -14.02 33.22 -15.80
N ARG A 234 -13.38 34.36 -15.59
CA ARG A 234 -12.30 34.88 -16.42
C ARG A 234 -10.95 34.55 -15.82
#